data_AF-A8APK5-F1
#
_entry.id   AF-A8APK5-F1
#
_cell.length_a   1.000
_cell.length_b   1.000
_cell.length_c   1.000
_cell.angle_alpha   90.00
_cell.angle_beta   90.00
_cell.angle_gamma   90.00
#
_symmetry.space_group_name_H-M   'P 1'
#
loop_
_entity.id
_entity.type
_entity.pdbx_description
1 polymer ?
#
loop_
_entity_poly.entity_id
_entity_poly.type
_entity_poly.pdbx_seq_one_letter_code
_entity_poly.pdbx_strand_id
1 'polypeptide(L)'
;MVRWKSRAKMWTSTEETQMEFRNLTPFSVMEYAMDDKQDERHRVVAMKTGFRLLQDADGQWLAQLMENPPLPLCMEDEFSGEMNRSPVQRESDLAPLKPACDIIINGTAHTPGDTAMPEMTAGVLMRTPSGDVVLNKKLRISNLNRITALVTLPVSLPDTRQPH
;
A
#
# COMPACT_ATOMS: atom_id res chain seq x y z
N MET A 1 -65.17 -6.60 29.36
CA MET A 1 -64.06 -7.53 29.69
C MET A 1 -63.86 -8.39 28.44
N VAL A 2 -62.80 -8.40 27.63
CA VAL A 2 -61.39 -7.98 27.67
C VAL A 2 -61.03 -7.68 26.19
N ARG A 3 -60.69 -6.44 25.87
CA ARG A 3 -59.34 -5.96 25.53
C ARG A 3 -58.81 -6.49 24.19
N TRP A 4 -58.93 -5.63 23.18
CA TRP A 4 -58.05 -5.58 22.00
C TRP A 4 -56.58 -5.62 22.44
N LYS A 5 -55.77 -6.46 21.79
CA LYS A 5 -54.31 -6.29 21.73
C LYS A 5 -53.90 -6.39 20.26
N SER A 6 -53.80 -5.25 19.62
CA SER A 6 -52.91 -5.03 18.49
C SER A 6 -51.50 -5.44 18.92
N ARG A 7 -51.01 -6.59 18.43
CA ARG A 7 -49.56 -6.81 18.37
C ARG A 7 -49.08 -6.06 17.15
N ALA A 8 -48.60 -4.83 17.36
CA ALA A 8 -47.57 -4.31 16.48
C ALA A 8 -46.43 -5.35 16.50
N LYS A 9 -46.30 -6.11 15.41
CA LYS A 9 -45.07 -6.84 15.12
C LYS A 9 -44.05 -5.75 14.82
N MET A 10 -43.39 -5.28 15.88
CA MET A 10 -42.12 -4.59 15.75
C MET A 10 -41.17 -5.64 15.21
N TRP A 11 -41.09 -5.72 13.88
CA TRP A 11 -39.96 -6.34 13.22
C TRP A 11 -38.79 -5.40 13.51
N THR A 12 -38.07 -5.66 14.60
CA THR A 12 -36.65 -5.31 14.62
C THR A 12 -36.04 -6.20 13.55
N SER A 13 -35.91 -5.65 12.34
CA SER A 13 -34.99 -6.15 11.35
C SER A 13 -33.61 -6.04 11.98
N THR A 14 -33.19 -7.13 12.62
CA THR A 14 -31.79 -7.38 12.96
C THR A 14 -31.35 -8.58 12.12
N GLU A 15 -31.64 -8.51 10.83
CA GLU A 15 -30.86 -9.25 9.83
C GLU A 15 -29.80 -8.26 9.33
N GLU A 16 -28.84 -7.94 10.20
CA GLU A 16 -27.52 -7.60 9.69
C GLU A 16 -27.10 -8.81 8.86
N THR A 17 -27.13 -8.65 7.55
CA THR A 17 -26.75 -9.70 6.61
C THR A 17 -25.35 -10.16 6.99
N GLN A 18 -25.21 -11.38 7.54
CA GLN A 18 -23.92 -12.03 7.80
C GLN A 18 -23.19 -12.20 6.46
N MET A 19 -22.51 -11.16 6.01
CA MET A 19 -21.55 -11.27 4.93
C MET A 19 -20.25 -11.81 5.53
N GLU A 20 -20.02 -13.10 5.33
CA GLU A 20 -18.77 -13.75 5.66
C GLU A 20 -17.65 -13.24 4.72
N PHE A 21 -16.60 -12.66 5.28
CA PHE A 21 -15.39 -12.34 4.52
C PHE A 21 -14.51 -13.59 4.39
N ARG A 22 -14.23 -13.98 3.14
CA ARG A 22 -13.40 -15.14 2.83
C ARG A 22 -12.28 -14.75 1.86
N ASN A 23 -11.04 -14.86 2.33
CA ASN A 23 -9.86 -14.69 1.48
C ASN A 23 -9.66 -15.93 0.57
N LEU A 24 -9.80 -15.75 -0.74
CA LEU A 24 -9.56 -16.78 -1.76
C LEU A 24 -8.23 -16.55 -2.51
N THR A 25 -7.40 -15.63 -2.03
CA THR A 25 -6.09 -15.31 -2.60
C THR A 25 -4.97 -15.92 -1.75
N PRO A 26 -3.76 -16.10 -2.29
CA PRO A 26 -2.60 -16.49 -1.49
C PRO A 26 -2.04 -15.34 -0.63
N PHE A 27 -2.64 -14.15 -0.67
CA PHE A 27 -2.09 -12.93 -0.08
C PHE A 27 -2.57 -12.70 1.35
N SER A 28 -1.83 -11.88 2.10
CA SER A 28 -2.31 -11.40 3.39
C SER A 28 -3.45 -10.43 3.18
N VAL A 29 -4.58 -10.69 3.83
CA VAL A 29 -5.78 -9.86 3.73
C VAL A 29 -6.38 -9.67 5.12
N MET A 30 -6.86 -8.45 5.38
CA MET A 30 -7.61 -8.10 6.57
C MET A 30 -8.84 -7.30 6.17
N GLU A 31 -9.99 -7.71 6.68
CA GLU A 31 -11.17 -6.88 6.71
C GLU A 31 -11.22 -6.12 8.03
N TYR A 32 -11.53 -4.84 7.95
CA TYR A 32 -11.81 -4.00 9.10
C TYR A 32 -12.86 -2.95 8.70
N ALA A 33 -13.35 -2.20 9.66
CA ALA A 33 -14.29 -1.13 9.35
C ALA A 33 -13.80 0.20 9.92
N MET A 34 -14.05 1.26 9.15
CA MET A 34 -13.57 2.63 9.39
C MET A 34 -14.70 3.60 9.18
N ASP A 35 -14.75 4.63 10.02
CA ASP A 35 -15.70 5.73 9.87
C ASP A 35 -15.04 6.83 9.05
N ASP A 36 -15.77 7.41 8.10
CA ASP A 36 -15.29 8.57 7.36
C ASP A 36 -15.53 9.89 8.11
N LYS A 37 -15.27 11.02 7.45
CA LYS A 37 -15.44 12.36 8.06
C LYS A 37 -16.92 12.73 8.28
N GLN A 38 -17.84 11.96 7.72
CA GLN A 38 -19.29 12.13 7.81
C GLN A 38 -19.93 11.13 8.78
N ASP A 39 -19.12 10.36 9.52
CA ASP A 39 -19.57 9.30 10.44
C ASP A 39 -20.24 8.12 9.70
N GLU A 40 -19.95 7.94 8.41
CA GLU A 40 -20.41 6.78 7.64
C GLU A 40 -19.41 5.62 7.80
N ARG A 41 -19.94 4.44 8.19
CA ARG A 41 -19.17 3.22 8.40
C ARG A 41 -18.87 2.52 7.07
N HIS A 42 -17.59 2.42 6.72
CA HIS A 42 -17.12 1.68 5.55
C HIS A 42 -16.49 0.35 5.95
N ARG A 43 -16.79 -0.71 5.19
CA ARG A 43 -16.04 -1.98 5.25
C ARG A 43 -14.84 -1.87 4.33
N VAL A 44 -13.64 -1.98 4.89
CA VAL A 44 -12.37 -1.82 4.18
C VAL A 44 -11.66 -3.17 4.15
N VAL A 45 -11.15 -3.53 2.98
CA VAL A 45 -10.32 -4.72 2.77
C VAL A 45 -8.91 -4.27 2.42
N ALA A 46 -7.96 -4.52 3.30
CA ALA A 46 -6.54 -4.34 3.03
C ALA A 46 -5.95 -5.66 2.53
N MET A 47 -5.35 -5.66 1.34
CA MET A 47 -4.68 -6.81 0.73
C MET A 47 -3.26 -6.44 0.34
N LYS A 48 -2.29 -7.31 0.64
CA LYS A 48 -0.88 -7.06 0.32
C LYS A 48 -0.26 -8.17 -0.50
N THR A 49 0.39 -7.77 -1.59
CA THR A 49 1.24 -8.63 -2.40
C THR A 49 2.63 -8.04 -2.56
N GLY A 50 3.56 -8.84 -3.06
CA GLY A 50 4.92 -8.42 -3.36
C GLY A 50 5.42 -9.01 -4.66
N PHE A 51 6.38 -8.32 -5.28
CA PHE A 51 7.11 -8.85 -6.42
C PHE A 51 8.60 -8.83 -6.11
N ARG A 52 9.29 -9.91 -6.46
CA ARG A 52 10.74 -9.96 -6.51
C ARG A 52 11.18 -9.69 -7.94
N LEU A 53 12.04 -8.69 -8.12
CA LEU A 53 12.67 -8.46 -9.41
C LEU A 53 13.83 -9.44 -9.58
N LEU A 54 13.78 -10.22 -10.66
CA LEU A 54 14.82 -11.16 -11.06
C LEU A 54 15.38 -10.74 -12.41
N GLN A 55 16.69 -10.86 -12.61
CA GLN A 55 17.27 -10.72 -13.95
C GLN A 55 17.28 -12.06 -14.66
N ASP A 56 16.87 -12.06 -15.92
CA ASP A 56 17.11 -13.19 -16.81
C ASP A 56 18.55 -13.20 -17.34
N ALA A 57 18.88 -14.22 -18.15
CA ALA A 57 20.21 -14.39 -18.72
C ALA A 57 20.63 -13.24 -19.67
N ASP A 58 19.65 -12.51 -20.22
CA ASP A 58 19.85 -11.38 -21.13
C ASP A 58 19.85 -10.02 -20.38
N GLY A 59 19.82 -10.07 -19.04
CA GLY A 59 19.86 -8.90 -18.16
C GLY A 59 18.53 -8.15 -18.05
N GLN A 60 17.42 -8.69 -18.57
CA GLN A 60 16.10 -8.10 -18.45
C GLN A 60 15.51 -8.39 -17.07
N TRP A 61 14.79 -7.42 -16.51
CA TRP A 61 14.13 -7.56 -15.22
C TRP A 61 12.73 -8.14 -15.36
N LEU A 62 12.46 -9.22 -14.65
CA LEU A 62 11.16 -9.87 -14.53
C LEU A 62 10.63 -9.70 -13.11
N ALA A 63 9.36 -9.33 -12.98
CA ALA A 63 8.66 -9.28 -11.70
C ALA A 63 8.06 -10.65 -11.38
N GLN A 64 8.66 -11.36 -10.44
CA GLN A 64 8.14 -12.62 -9.92
C GLN A 64 7.23 -12.34 -8.72
N LEU A 65 5.97 -12.77 -8.80
CA LEU A 65 5.01 -12.65 -7.70
C LEU A 65 5.47 -13.44 -6.47
N MET A 66 5.33 -12.84 -5.29
CA MET A 66 5.65 -13.45 -4.00
C MET A 66 4.37 -13.99 -3.35
N GLU A 67 4.20 -15.30 -3.40
CA GLU A 67 3.00 -15.98 -2.86
C GLU A 67 3.28 -16.75 -1.56
N ASN A 68 4.52 -17.20 -1.34
CA ASN A 68 4.87 -18.02 -0.18
C ASN A 68 6.29 -17.73 0.36
N PRO A 69 6.42 -17.31 1.65
CA PRO A 69 5.34 -16.89 2.53
C PRO A 69 4.68 -15.60 2.01
N PRO A 70 3.36 -15.40 2.24
CA PRO A 70 2.73 -14.13 1.91
C PRO A 70 3.37 -13.00 2.71
N LEU A 71 3.48 -11.82 2.07
CA LEU A 71 3.97 -10.64 2.79
C LEU A 71 2.94 -10.21 3.84
N PRO A 72 3.35 -10.01 5.11
CA PRO A 72 2.41 -9.58 6.15
C PRO A 72 1.95 -8.14 5.94
N LEU A 73 0.70 -7.87 6.33
CA LEU A 73 0.20 -6.50 6.46
C LEU A 73 1.06 -5.73 7.47
N CYS A 74 1.36 -4.49 7.14
CA CYS A 74 2.02 -3.53 8.00
C CYS A 74 0.93 -2.80 8.79
N MET A 75 0.85 -3.06 10.08
CA MET A 75 -0.22 -2.53 10.92
C MET A 75 0.05 -1.08 11.33
N GLU A 76 1.32 -0.70 11.44
CA GLU A 76 1.82 0.60 11.88
C GLU A 76 3.07 0.99 11.09
N ASP A 77 3.39 2.28 11.04
CA ASP A 77 4.57 2.75 10.31
C ASP A 77 5.87 2.18 10.91
N GLU A 78 6.68 1.57 10.05
CA GLU A 78 8.01 1.05 10.39
C GLU A 78 9.07 2.10 10.00
N PHE A 79 9.96 2.44 10.93
CA PHE A 79 11.04 3.41 10.73
C PHE A 79 12.39 2.71 10.59
N SER A 80 13.31 3.32 9.84
CA SER A 80 14.66 2.76 9.67
C SER A 80 15.57 2.89 10.91
N GLY A 81 15.06 3.55 11.97
CA GLY A 81 15.71 3.79 13.25
C GLY A 81 14.69 4.34 14.26
N GLU A 82 15.09 5.34 15.04
CA GLU A 82 14.19 5.97 16.03
C GLU A 82 13.03 6.72 15.34
N MET A 83 11.82 6.53 15.86
CA MET A 83 10.61 7.22 15.41
C MET A 83 10.81 8.75 15.48
N ASN A 84 10.30 9.48 14.49
CA ASN A 84 10.46 10.94 14.34
C ASN A 84 11.90 11.44 14.11
N ARG A 85 12.90 10.56 14.07
CA ARG A 85 14.31 10.92 13.82
C ARG A 85 14.96 10.17 12.67
N SER A 86 14.23 9.22 12.10
CA SER A 86 14.68 8.42 10.97
C SER A 86 13.59 8.38 9.88
N PRO A 87 13.98 8.14 8.62
CA PRO A 87 13.02 7.97 7.55
C PRO A 87 12.07 6.78 7.81
N VAL A 88 10.81 6.94 7.40
CA VAL A 88 9.83 5.85 7.28
C VAL A 88 10.37 4.84 6.27
N GLN A 89 10.43 3.59 6.68
CA GLN A 89 10.82 2.46 5.84
C GLN A 89 9.61 1.82 5.16
N ARG A 90 8.48 1.75 5.89
CA ARG A 90 7.21 1.22 5.41
C ARG A 90 6.08 1.92 6.14
N GLU A 91 5.03 2.30 5.41
CA GLU A 91 3.82 2.86 6.00
C GLU A 91 2.80 1.77 6.33
N SER A 92 1.89 2.09 7.25
CA SER A 92 0.73 1.25 7.54
C SER A 92 -0.10 0.98 6.28
N ASP A 93 -0.47 -0.29 6.11
CA ASP A 93 -1.41 -0.74 5.08
C ASP A 93 -2.86 -0.41 5.47
N LEU A 94 -3.11 -0.05 6.74
CA LEU A 94 -4.42 0.31 7.26
C LEU A 94 -4.71 1.79 7.01
N ALA A 95 -5.14 2.10 5.80
CA ALA A 95 -5.63 3.43 5.45
C ALA A 95 -7.10 3.36 5.03
N PRO A 96 -7.94 4.34 5.42
CA PRO A 96 -9.36 4.35 5.11
C PRO A 96 -9.60 4.38 3.58
N LEU A 97 -9.39 5.55 2.96
CA LEU A 97 -9.47 5.72 1.50
C LEU A 97 -8.10 6.22 1.01
N LYS A 98 -7.41 5.42 0.19
CA LYS A 98 -6.18 5.81 -0.51
C LYS A 98 -6.50 6.07 -1.99
N PRO A 99 -6.87 7.31 -2.38
CA PRO A 99 -7.13 7.66 -3.78
C PRO A 99 -5.83 7.76 -4.60
N ALA A 100 -4.68 7.64 -3.94
CA ALA A 100 -3.34 7.63 -4.51
C ALA A 100 -2.50 6.62 -3.73
N CYS A 101 -1.41 6.14 -4.35
CA CYS A 101 -0.48 5.23 -3.72
C CYS A 101 0.87 5.91 -3.58
N ASP A 102 1.40 5.89 -2.35
CA ASP A 102 2.76 6.29 -2.07
C ASP A 102 3.73 5.17 -2.46
N ILE A 103 4.74 5.50 -3.26
CA ILE A 103 5.86 4.64 -3.59
C ILE A 103 7.04 5.01 -2.70
N ILE A 104 7.47 4.05 -1.87
CA ILE A 104 8.72 4.14 -1.12
C ILE A 104 9.79 3.37 -1.88
N ILE A 105 10.88 4.05 -2.23
CA ILE A 105 12.05 3.46 -2.86
C ILE A 105 13.20 3.48 -1.86
N ASN A 106 13.54 2.30 -1.37
CA ASN A 106 14.71 2.07 -0.53
C ASN A 106 15.82 1.50 -1.40
N GLY A 107 16.96 2.19 -1.48
CA GLY A 107 18.10 1.77 -2.28
C GLY A 107 19.43 2.11 -1.62
N THR A 108 20.50 1.54 -2.15
CA THR A 108 21.88 1.84 -1.73
C THR A 108 22.61 2.35 -2.97
N ALA A 109 23.20 3.54 -2.89
CA ALA A 109 24.09 4.05 -3.91
C ALA A 109 25.53 3.63 -3.60
N HIS A 110 26.18 3.11 -4.62
CA HIS A 110 27.60 2.80 -4.60
C HIS A 110 28.35 3.80 -5.46
N THR A 111 29.52 4.21 -5.02
CA THR A 111 30.37 5.09 -5.81
C THR A 111 30.89 4.34 -7.05
N PRO A 112 31.13 5.03 -8.17
CA PRO A 112 31.73 4.40 -9.33
C PRO A 112 33.07 3.76 -8.97
N GLY A 113 33.21 2.45 -9.23
CA GLY A 113 34.42 1.69 -8.91
C GLY A 113 34.72 1.56 -7.41
N ASP A 114 33.70 1.66 -6.54
CA ASP A 114 33.80 1.54 -5.08
C ASP A 114 34.85 2.46 -4.43
N THR A 115 35.17 3.58 -5.09
CA THR A 115 36.15 4.55 -4.60
C THR A 115 35.49 5.54 -3.65
N ALA A 116 36.11 5.84 -2.50
CA ALA A 116 35.58 6.81 -1.56
C ALA A 116 35.45 8.21 -2.19
N MET A 117 34.25 8.79 -2.16
CA MET A 117 33.99 10.14 -2.65
C MET A 117 33.21 10.95 -1.60
N PRO A 118 33.52 12.25 -1.41
CA PRO A 118 32.87 13.08 -0.39
C PRO A 118 31.40 13.37 -0.70
N GLU A 119 31.04 13.37 -1.98
CA GLU A 119 29.68 13.59 -2.45
C GLU A 119 29.46 12.84 -3.76
N MET A 120 28.25 12.28 -3.94
CA MET A 120 27.79 11.80 -5.23
C MET A 120 26.32 12.17 -5.46
N THR A 121 25.91 12.20 -6.73
CA THR A 121 24.49 12.31 -7.08
C THR A 121 24.01 10.97 -7.60
N ALA A 122 22.90 10.50 -7.06
CA ALA A 122 22.18 9.36 -7.62
C ALA A 122 20.71 9.73 -7.79
N GLY A 123 20.01 9.02 -8.66
CA GLY A 123 18.62 9.30 -8.93
C GLY A 123 17.84 8.09 -9.39
N VAL A 124 16.53 8.21 -9.29
CA VAL A 124 15.58 7.22 -9.74
C VAL A 124 14.74 7.85 -10.86
N LEU A 125 14.70 7.15 -11.99
CA LEU A 125 13.83 7.45 -13.13
C LEU A 125 12.86 6.28 -13.30
N MET A 126 11.57 6.57 -13.27
CA MET A 126 10.51 5.61 -13.56
C MET A 126 9.74 6.09 -14.79
N ARG A 127 9.45 5.16 -15.70
CA ARG A 127 8.64 5.41 -16.89
C ARG A 127 7.47 4.45 -16.97
N THR A 128 6.37 4.90 -17.56
CA THR A 128 5.29 4.01 -17.98
C THR A 128 5.77 3.12 -19.14
N PRO A 129 5.05 2.04 -19.47
CA PRO A 129 5.28 1.28 -20.70
C PRO A 129 5.19 2.12 -21.98
N SER A 130 4.38 3.19 -21.97
CA SER A 130 4.29 4.18 -23.08
C SER A 130 5.52 5.10 -23.17
N GLY A 131 6.40 5.09 -22.17
CA GLY A 131 7.64 5.89 -22.11
C GLY A 131 7.53 7.20 -21.32
N ASP A 132 6.33 7.55 -20.85
CA ASP A 132 6.06 8.75 -20.08
C ASP A 132 6.79 8.70 -18.73
N VAL A 133 7.38 9.83 -18.32
CA VAL A 133 8.10 9.91 -17.04
C VAL A 133 7.11 10.01 -15.90
N VAL A 134 7.12 9.00 -15.02
CA VAL A 134 6.29 8.92 -13.82
C VAL A 134 7.03 9.51 -12.60
N LEU A 135 8.34 9.31 -12.54
CA LEU A 135 9.23 9.84 -11.50
C LEU A 135 10.59 10.15 -12.10
N ASN A 136 11.15 11.31 -11.76
CA ASN A 136 12.56 11.62 -12.00
C ASN A 136 13.11 12.39 -10.80
N LYS A 137 13.69 11.67 -9.83
CA LYS A 137 14.21 12.26 -8.59
C LYS A 137 15.72 12.05 -8.52
N LYS A 138 16.47 13.13 -8.36
CA LYS A 138 17.90 13.10 -8.06
C LYS A 138 18.14 13.55 -6.63
N LEU A 139 19.06 12.89 -5.97
CA LEU A 139 19.44 13.12 -4.59
C LEU A 139 20.96 13.28 -4.51
N ARG A 140 21.38 14.31 -3.79
CA ARG A 140 22.76 14.51 -3.38
C ARG A 140 23.01 13.66 -2.15
N ILE A 141 24.05 12.84 -2.19
CA ILE A 141 24.40 11.89 -1.14
C ILE A 141 25.77 12.26 -0.62
N SER A 142 25.83 12.56 0.67
CA SER A 142 27.03 12.88 1.42
C SER A 142 27.12 11.94 2.62
N ASN A 143 28.24 11.21 2.74
CA ASN A 143 28.60 10.43 3.92
C ASN A 143 27.68 9.27 4.38
N LEU A 144 26.95 8.60 3.48
CA LEU A 144 26.36 7.27 3.70
C LEU A 144 25.86 6.72 2.37
N ASN A 145 26.11 5.44 2.09
CA ASN A 145 25.77 4.79 0.82
C ASN A 145 24.25 4.53 0.64
N ARG A 146 23.34 5.06 1.48
CA ARG A 146 21.92 4.68 1.46
C ARG A 146 21.01 5.81 0.95
N ILE A 147 20.17 5.49 -0.01
CA ILE A 147 19.10 6.34 -0.55
C ILE A 147 17.76 5.85 -0.02
N THR A 148 17.00 6.74 0.61
CA THR A 148 15.56 6.54 0.80
C THR A 148 14.83 7.67 0.07
N ALA A 149 13.99 7.33 -0.89
CA ALA A 149 13.16 8.27 -1.64
C ALA A 149 11.69 7.89 -1.49
N LEU A 150 10.87 8.80 -0.96
CA LEU A 150 9.42 8.71 -0.94
C LEU A 150 8.86 9.49 -2.14
N VAL A 151 7.94 8.87 -2.87
CA VAL A 151 7.30 9.43 -4.06
C VAL A 151 5.83 9.07 -4.05
N THR A 152 4.96 10.05 -3.85
CA THR A 152 3.52 9.88 -4.03
C THR A 152 3.17 9.84 -5.51
N LEU A 153 2.51 8.78 -5.96
CA LEU A 153 1.91 8.74 -7.30
C LEU A 153 0.39 8.75 -7.20
N PRO A 154 -0.30 9.58 -8.01
CA PRO A 154 -1.74 9.44 -8.15
C PRO A 154 -2.04 8.06 -8.75
N VAL A 155 -2.84 7.27 -8.05
CA VAL A 155 -3.38 6.03 -8.58
C VAL A 155 -4.82 6.31 -8.96
N SER A 156 -5.06 6.54 -10.24
CA SER A 156 -6.41 6.49 -10.76
C SER A 156 -6.86 5.03 -10.76
N LEU A 157 -7.50 4.60 -9.68
CA LEU A 157 -8.34 3.41 -9.76
C LEU A 157 -9.50 3.73 -10.72
N PRO A 158 -9.81 2.87 -11.69
CA PRO A 158 -11.01 3.05 -12.49
C PRO A 158 -12.21 3.13 -11.55
N ASP A 159 -13.08 4.12 -11.77
CA ASP A 159 -14.29 4.30 -10.99
C ASP A 159 -15.19 3.06 -11.16
N THR A 160 -15.21 2.19 -10.16
CA THR A 160 -16.07 1.00 -10.15
C THR A 160 -17.50 1.33 -9.70
N ARG A 161 -17.85 2.61 -9.49
CA ARG A 161 -19.22 3.04 -9.14
C ARG A 161 -20.11 3.31 -10.37
N GLN A 162 -19.92 2.58 -11.47
CA GLN A 162 -20.98 2.51 -12.48
C GLN A 162 -21.88 1.32 -12.15
N PRO A 163 -23.10 1.55 -11.60
CA PRO A 163 -24.09 0.49 -11.54
C PRO A 163 -24.49 0.12 -12.99
N HIS A 164 -24.40 -1.17 -13.30
CA HIS A 164 -25.13 -1.77 -14.40
C HIS A 164 -26.63 -1.78 -14.11
#